data_AF-A0A954MXD9-F1
#
_entry.id   AF-A0A954MXD9-F1
#
_cell.length_a   1.000
_cell.length_b   1.000
_cell.length_c   1.000
_cell.angle_alpha   90.00
_cell.angle_beta   90.00
_cell.angle_gamma   90.00
#
_symmetry.space_group_name_H-M   'P 1'
#
loop_
_entity.id
_entity.type
_entity.pdbx_description
1 polymer ?
#
loop_
_entity_poly.entity_id
_entity_poly.type
_entity_poly.pdbx_seq_one_letter_code
_entity_poly.pdbx_strand_id
1 'polypeptide(L)'
;MDQHLTVTEARKLTGKSDSTIKRMIREVTADPKHSERSFILPSHEEVERRKAAGEPYVWKIDRELLRRRFDAPEPEAADDAPTASTSGGGEHDVVLQVLREQLKSKDEQLRTLETQLDRKDEQISNLNERMRESNVLMKELQQRLAIAAPAKSSPAEVIDAKEQGSGTGTSKESTPAKQAQPKKGLSRWFTLR
;
A
#
# COMPACT_ATOMS: atom_id res chain seq x y z
N MET A 1 19.71 35.43 -5.17
CA MET A 1 20.22 34.08 -5.54
C MET A 1 19.16 33.13 -5.07
N ASP A 2 18.22 32.85 -5.96
CA ASP A 2 16.88 32.41 -5.58
C ASP A 2 16.92 30.89 -5.53
N GLN A 3 17.33 30.40 -4.37
CA GLN A 3 17.50 28.97 -4.15
C GLN A 3 16.14 28.36 -3.87
N HIS A 4 15.50 27.87 -4.93
CA HIS A 4 14.28 27.07 -4.84
C HIS A 4 14.61 25.67 -4.31
N LEU A 5 14.10 25.35 -3.12
CA LEU A 5 14.30 24.09 -2.44
C LEU A 5 13.07 23.20 -2.58
N THR A 6 13.29 21.89 -2.68
CA THR A 6 12.22 20.89 -2.59
C THR A 6 11.67 20.80 -1.17
N VAL A 7 10.47 20.24 -0.99
CA VAL A 7 9.85 20.04 0.33
C VAL A 7 10.78 19.29 1.30
N THR A 8 11.52 18.29 0.80
CA THR A 8 12.48 17.51 1.59
C THR A 8 13.70 18.31 2.03
N GLU A 9 14.17 19.26 1.22
CA GLU A 9 15.28 20.14 1.57
C GLU A 9 14.81 21.24 2.52
N ALA A 10 13.60 21.76 2.30
CA ALA A 10 12.94 22.69 3.20
C ALA A 10 12.76 22.09 4.61
N ARG A 11 12.44 20.79 4.72
CA ARG A 11 12.41 20.07 6.01
C ARG A 11 13.76 20.09 6.70
N LYS A 12 14.84 19.80 5.97
CA LYS A 12 16.21 19.80 6.54
C LYS A 12 16.63 21.18 7.02
N LEU A 13 16.22 22.23 6.34
CA LEU A 13 16.56 23.61 6.70
C LEU A 13 15.75 24.15 7.88
N THR A 14 14.46 23.85 7.95
CA THR A 14 13.54 24.44 8.94
C THR A 14 13.30 23.55 10.17
N GLY A 15 13.68 22.26 10.11
CA GLY A 15 13.35 21.27 11.13
C GLY A 15 11.85 20.94 11.24
N LYS A 16 11.00 21.49 10.36
CA LYS A 16 9.55 21.27 10.38
C LYS A 16 9.15 20.05 9.53
N SER A 17 8.04 19.41 9.88
CA SER A 17 7.55 18.24 9.14
C SER A 17 7.15 18.56 7.69
N ASP A 18 7.24 17.57 6.80
CA ASP A 18 6.81 17.71 5.40
C ASP A 18 5.33 18.14 5.29
N SER A 19 4.50 17.70 6.23
CA SER A 19 3.08 18.06 6.31
C SER A 19 2.88 19.55 6.60
N THR A 20 3.68 20.12 7.51
CA THR A 20 3.65 21.56 7.84
C THR A 20 4.02 22.40 6.62
N ILE A 21 5.09 22.01 5.92
CA ILE A 21 5.57 22.70 4.72
C ILE A 21 4.54 22.62 3.59
N LYS A 22 3.94 21.44 3.37
CA LYS A 22 2.87 21.26 2.37
C LYS A 22 1.61 22.06 2.72
N ARG A 23 1.27 22.19 4.00
CA ARG A 23 0.14 22.99 4.46
C ARG A 23 0.36 24.47 4.16
N MET A 24 1.55 25.00 4.47
CA MET A 24 1.93 26.37 4.12
C MET A 24 1.85 26.60 2.60
N ILE A 25 2.38 25.68 1.80
CA ILE A 25 2.27 25.77 0.33
C ILE A 25 0.80 25.87 -0.08
N ARG A 26 -0.07 25.03 0.49
CA ARG A 26 -1.51 25.05 0.18
C ARG A 26 -2.16 26.37 0.53
N GLU A 27 -1.86 26.93 1.71
CA GLU A 27 -2.34 28.24 2.14
C GLU A 27 -1.93 29.34 1.16
N VAL A 28 -0.66 29.39 0.77
CA VAL A 28 -0.16 30.39 -0.20
C VAL A 28 -0.69 30.14 -1.62
N THR A 29 -0.96 28.89 -2.01
CA THR A 29 -1.54 28.54 -3.31
C THR A 29 -3.05 28.69 -3.40
N ALA A 30 -3.75 28.78 -2.26
CA ALA A 30 -5.19 28.90 -2.20
C ALA A 30 -5.65 30.26 -2.74
N ASP A 31 -4.87 31.31 -2.47
CA ASP A 31 -5.12 32.66 -2.94
C ASP A 31 -4.24 33.00 -4.15
N PRO A 32 -4.81 33.19 -5.36
CA PRO A 32 -4.02 33.49 -6.56
C PRO A 32 -3.25 34.82 -6.49
N LYS A 33 -3.71 35.75 -5.64
CA LYS A 33 -3.10 37.08 -5.44
C LYS A 33 -2.22 37.16 -4.20
N HIS A 34 -1.82 36.03 -3.61
CA HIS A 34 -0.98 36.05 -2.42
C HIS A 34 0.39 36.68 -2.74
N SER A 35 0.84 37.63 -1.92
CA SER A 35 2.14 38.31 -2.10
C SER A 35 3.32 37.33 -2.07
N GLU A 36 3.15 36.21 -1.36
CA GLU A 36 4.16 35.17 -1.25
C GLU A 36 4.07 34.10 -2.37
N ARG A 37 3.11 34.23 -3.30
CA ARG A 37 2.91 33.26 -4.39
C ARG A 37 4.11 33.18 -5.33
N SER A 38 4.80 34.31 -5.55
CA SER A 38 5.98 34.41 -6.41
C SER A 38 7.16 33.56 -5.91
N PHE A 39 7.16 33.18 -4.63
CA PHE A 39 8.21 32.40 -3.99
C PHE A 39 7.97 30.88 -4.04
N ILE A 40 6.91 30.43 -4.71
CA ILE A 40 6.55 29.01 -4.84
C ILE A 40 6.43 28.64 -6.31
N LEU A 41 7.16 27.59 -6.70
CA LEU A 41 7.04 26.95 -8.00
C LEU A 41 6.36 25.57 -7.85
N PRO A 42 5.55 25.13 -8.82
CA PRO A 42 5.20 25.81 -10.08
C PRO A 42 4.22 26.98 -9.87
N SER A 43 4.21 27.92 -10.82
CA SER A 43 3.29 29.06 -10.80
C SER A 43 1.83 28.59 -10.88
N HIS A 44 0.85 29.44 -10.54
CA HIS A 44 -0.56 29.03 -10.52
C HIS A 44 -1.03 28.49 -11.87
N GLU A 45 -0.70 29.20 -12.95
CA GLU A 45 -1.01 28.80 -14.32
C GLU A 45 -0.33 27.47 -14.71
N GLU A 46 0.90 27.24 -14.25
CA GLU A 46 1.62 25.99 -14.49
C GLU A 46 1.03 24.82 -13.71
N VAL A 47 0.60 25.04 -12.46
CA VAL A 47 -0.09 24.03 -11.64
C VAL A 47 -1.41 23.64 -12.30
N GLU A 48 -2.19 24.61 -12.77
CA GLU A 48 -3.44 24.34 -13.48
C GLU A 48 -3.22 23.59 -14.79
N ARG A 49 -2.21 24.01 -15.58
CA ARG A 49 -1.84 23.33 -16.82
C ARG A 49 -1.41 21.88 -16.58
N ARG A 50 -0.56 21.64 -15.56
CA ARG A 50 -0.11 20.28 -15.22
C ARG A 50 -1.21 19.43 -14.63
N LYS A 51 -2.14 20.02 -13.86
CA LYS A 51 -3.34 19.35 -13.37
C LYS A 51 -4.27 18.96 -14.52
N ALA A 52 -4.44 19.83 -15.51
CA ALA A 52 -5.22 19.55 -16.72
C ALA A 52 -4.56 18.50 -17.62
N ALA A 53 -3.22 18.49 -17.70
CA ALA A 53 -2.44 17.49 -18.43
C ALA A 53 -2.28 16.15 -17.67
N GLY A 54 -2.66 16.09 -16.39
CA GLY A 54 -2.46 14.90 -15.54
C GLY A 54 -0.99 14.61 -15.22
N GLU A 55 -0.10 15.59 -15.37
CA GLU A 55 1.33 15.41 -15.14
C GLU A 55 1.69 15.56 -13.66
N PRO A 56 2.56 14.68 -13.12
CA PRO A 56 3.08 14.86 -11.78
C PRO A 56 3.96 16.12 -11.70
N TYR A 57 3.83 16.87 -10.60
CA TYR A 57 4.66 18.04 -10.34
C TYR A 57 5.17 18.05 -8.91
N VAL A 58 6.34 18.68 -8.75
CA VAL A 58 7.04 18.79 -7.46
C VAL A 58 7.02 20.25 -7.04
N TRP A 59 6.58 20.50 -5.82
CA TRP A 59 6.61 21.82 -5.21
C TRP A 59 8.05 22.22 -4.87
N LYS A 60 8.44 23.42 -5.30
CA LYS A 60 9.68 24.07 -4.89
C LYS A 60 9.35 25.40 -4.21
N ILE A 61 10.10 25.73 -3.17
CA ILE A 61 9.83 26.85 -2.28
C ILE A 61 11.12 27.65 -2.14
N ASP A 62 11.03 28.97 -2.18
CA ASP A 62 12.20 29.80 -1.91
C ASP A 62 12.62 29.75 -0.45
N ARG A 63 13.94 29.77 -0.29
CA ARG A 63 14.59 29.84 1.01
C ARG A 63 14.13 31.05 1.83
N GLU A 64 13.91 32.19 1.19
CA GLU A 64 13.52 33.43 1.89
C GLU A 64 12.12 33.32 2.50
N LEU A 65 11.19 32.67 1.81
CA LEU A 65 9.85 32.40 2.34
C LEU A 65 9.93 31.49 3.57
N LEU A 66 10.76 30.45 3.51
CA LEU A 66 10.99 29.55 4.64
C LEU A 66 11.59 30.29 5.84
N ARG A 67 12.57 31.16 5.61
CA ARG A 67 13.18 31.98 6.68
C ARG A 67 12.18 32.93 7.31
N ARG A 68 11.40 33.64 6.49
CA ARG A 68 10.41 34.61 7.00
C ARG A 68 9.32 33.95 7.86
N ARG A 69 8.92 32.72 7.51
CA ARG A 69 7.82 32.01 8.18
C ARG A 69 8.30 31.12 9.34
N PHE A 70 9.53 30.60 9.28
CA PHE A 70 10.03 29.61 10.23
C PHE A 70 11.32 29.98 10.96
N ASP A 71 12.13 30.94 10.47
CA ASP A 71 13.31 31.50 11.16
C ASP A 71 12.95 32.80 11.92
N ALA A 72 11.69 32.99 12.33
CA ALA A 72 11.43 33.95 13.39
C ALA A 72 12.25 33.48 14.62
N PRO A 73 13.18 34.30 15.16
CA PRO A 73 13.97 33.87 16.30
C PRO A 73 13.01 33.61 17.45
N GLU A 74 12.83 32.35 17.81
CA GLU A 74 12.40 31.99 19.15
C GLU A 74 13.41 32.65 20.09
N PRO A 75 13.00 33.56 20.98
CA PRO A 75 13.90 33.99 22.03
C PRO A 75 14.26 32.73 22.84
N GLU A 76 15.56 32.43 22.82
CA GLU A 76 16.25 31.41 23.61
C GLU A 76 15.65 31.26 25.00
N ALA A 77 15.42 29.99 25.38
CA ALA A 77 15.12 29.45 26.70
C ALA A 77 15.08 30.45 27.88
N ALA A 78 13.88 30.69 28.39
CA ALA A 78 13.68 30.99 29.80
C ALA A 78 12.66 30.00 30.35
N ASP A 79 13.14 29.10 31.20
CA ASP A 79 12.34 28.41 32.21
C ASP A 79 11.53 29.45 32.99
N ASP A 80 10.23 29.56 32.71
CA ASP A 80 9.14 29.60 33.69
C ASP A 80 7.83 29.93 32.98
N ALA A 81 6.87 29.02 33.07
CA ALA A 81 5.47 29.39 33.00
C ALA A 81 5.09 30.11 34.32
N PRO A 82 3.97 30.84 34.43
CA PRO A 82 2.87 30.97 33.48
C PRO A 82 2.36 32.42 33.31
N THR A 83 1.90 32.81 32.12
CA THR A 83 0.81 33.80 32.04
C THR A 83 -0.02 33.62 30.80
N ALA A 84 -1.31 33.44 31.04
CA ALA A 84 -2.38 33.45 30.08
C ALA A 84 -2.37 34.73 29.21
N SER A 85 -2.64 34.55 27.92
CA SER A 85 -3.14 35.58 27.03
C SER A 85 -4.19 34.97 26.10
N THR A 86 -5.40 34.92 26.66
CA THR A 86 -6.67 35.39 26.09
C THR A 86 -6.91 35.33 24.56
N SER A 87 -8.04 34.67 24.26
CA SER A 87 -8.95 34.81 23.09
C SER A 87 -8.67 34.08 21.77
N GLY A 88 -8.12 32.86 21.83
CA GLY A 88 -8.25 31.85 20.76
C GLY A 88 -8.42 30.40 21.23
N GLY A 89 -8.45 30.16 22.55
CA GLY A 89 -8.32 28.84 23.16
C GLY A 89 -9.52 27.90 23.02
N GLY A 90 -10.73 28.42 22.77
CA GLY A 90 -11.93 27.59 22.68
C GLY A 90 -11.94 26.67 21.46
N GLU A 91 -11.58 27.19 20.28
CA GLU A 91 -11.56 26.39 19.06
C GLU A 91 -10.39 25.39 19.05
N HIS A 92 -9.21 25.82 19.52
CA HIS A 92 -8.05 24.93 19.60
C HIS A 92 -8.23 23.82 20.64
N ASP A 93 -8.87 24.09 21.79
CA ASP A 93 -9.15 23.07 22.79
C ASP A 93 -10.22 22.08 22.32
N VAL A 94 -11.26 22.55 21.61
CA VAL A 94 -12.25 21.67 20.96
C VAL A 94 -11.59 20.79 19.90
N VAL A 95 -10.69 21.34 19.07
CA VAL A 95 -9.94 20.54 18.09
C VAL A 95 -9.06 19.49 18.79
N LEU A 96 -8.34 19.85 19.85
CA LEU A 96 -7.55 18.89 20.62
C LEU A 96 -8.43 17.82 21.28
N GLN A 97 -9.61 18.17 21.76
CA GLN A 97 -10.57 17.22 22.32
C GLN A 97 -11.07 16.24 21.26
N VAL A 98 -11.44 16.72 20.08
CA VAL A 98 -11.86 15.88 18.94
C VAL A 98 -10.72 14.97 18.49
N LEU A 99 -9.48 15.47 18.42
CA LEU A 99 -8.32 14.64 18.07
C LEU A 99 -8.07 13.55 19.13
N ARG A 100 -8.20 13.87 20.42
CA ARG A 100 -8.09 12.88 21.50
C ARG A 100 -9.18 11.82 21.43
N GLU A 101 -10.40 12.21 21.12
CA GLU A 101 -11.52 11.28 20.95
C GLU A 101 -11.31 10.39 19.72
N GLN A 102 -10.82 10.95 18.61
CA GLN A 102 -10.45 10.19 17.42
C GLN A 102 -9.30 9.20 17.70
N LEU A 103 -8.30 9.60 18.48
CA LEU A 103 -7.22 8.69 18.90
C LEU A 103 -7.78 7.54 19.73
N LYS A 104 -8.62 7.82 20.74
CA LYS A 104 -9.27 6.78 21.54
C LYS A 104 -10.11 5.83 20.70
N SER A 105 -10.89 6.37 19.76
CA SER A 105 -11.70 5.55 18.84
C SER A 105 -10.82 4.65 17.96
N LYS A 106 -9.69 5.17 17.46
CA LYS A 106 -8.73 4.37 16.70
C LYS A 106 -8.03 3.32 17.55
N ASP A 107 -7.66 3.64 18.79
CA ASP A 107 -7.05 2.69 19.72
C ASP A 107 -8.03 1.55 20.05
N GLU A 108 -9.32 1.86 20.19
CA GLU A 108 -10.36 0.84 20.36
C GLU A 108 -10.51 -0.03 19.10
N GLN A 109 -10.52 0.57 17.90
CA GLN A 109 -10.52 -0.18 16.65
C GLN A 109 -9.30 -1.09 16.53
N LEU A 110 -8.10 -0.59 16.87
CA LEU A 110 -6.88 -1.39 16.87
C LEU A 110 -7.00 -2.59 17.80
N ARG A 111 -7.48 -2.40 19.03
CA ARG A 111 -7.74 -3.51 19.96
C ARG A 111 -8.75 -4.52 19.39
N THR A 112 -9.82 -4.06 18.76
CA THR A 112 -10.79 -4.99 18.15
C THR A 112 -10.15 -5.80 17.01
N LEU A 113 -9.30 -5.18 16.20
CA LEU A 113 -8.59 -5.87 15.12
C LEU A 113 -7.55 -6.85 15.67
N GLU A 114 -6.82 -6.48 16.73
CA GLU A 114 -5.90 -7.38 17.44
C GLU A 114 -6.64 -8.62 17.94
N THR A 115 -7.77 -8.46 18.66
CA THR A 115 -8.55 -9.62 19.13
C THR A 115 -9.11 -10.48 17.99
N GLN A 116 -9.40 -9.89 16.83
CA GLN A 116 -9.82 -10.66 15.66
C GLN A 116 -8.66 -11.44 15.04
N LEU A 117 -7.47 -10.85 15.02
CA LEU A 117 -6.25 -11.48 14.53
C LEU A 117 -5.90 -12.67 15.42
N ASP A 118 -5.91 -12.50 16.74
CA ASP A 118 -5.67 -13.57 17.71
C ASP A 118 -6.62 -14.76 17.52
N ARG A 119 -7.92 -14.48 17.33
CA ARG A 119 -8.93 -15.52 17.06
C ARG A 119 -8.66 -16.24 15.74
N LYS A 120 -8.22 -15.52 14.70
CA LYS A 120 -7.89 -16.13 13.40
C LYS A 120 -6.61 -16.98 13.50
N ASP A 121 -5.61 -16.53 14.23
CA ASP A 121 -4.38 -17.29 14.46
C ASP A 121 -4.67 -18.58 15.25
N GLU A 122 -5.55 -18.52 16.24
CA GLU A 122 -6.01 -19.72 16.97
C GLU A 122 -6.76 -20.69 16.03
N GLN A 123 -7.64 -20.17 15.17
CA GLN A 123 -8.32 -21.00 14.15
C GLN A 123 -7.34 -21.65 13.18
N ILE A 124 -6.34 -20.90 12.69
CA ILE A 124 -5.31 -21.41 11.79
C ILE A 124 -4.48 -22.48 12.50
N SER A 125 -4.09 -22.25 13.76
CA SER A 125 -3.38 -23.23 14.58
C SER A 125 -4.17 -24.53 14.71
N ASN A 126 -5.45 -24.45 15.07
CA ASN A 126 -6.33 -25.61 15.19
C ASN A 126 -6.49 -26.35 13.85
N LEU A 127 -6.72 -25.63 12.74
CA LEU A 127 -6.80 -26.24 11.41
C LEU A 127 -5.48 -26.92 11.01
N ASN A 128 -4.34 -26.29 11.28
CA ASN A 128 -3.03 -26.88 11.02
C ASN A 128 -2.81 -28.15 11.85
N GLU A 129 -3.22 -28.16 13.11
CA GLU A 129 -3.07 -29.34 13.95
C GLU A 129 -3.96 -30.49 13.46
N ARG A 130 -5.23 -30.23 13.14
CA ARG A 130 -6.13 -31.23 12.52
C ARG A 130 -5.59 -31.77 11.20
N MET A 131 -5.00 -30.90 10.36
CA MET A 131 -4.36 -31.34 9.12
C MET A 131 -3.12 -32.19 9.38
N ARG A 132 -2.30 -31.84 10.40
CA ARG A 132 -1.15 -32.65 10.80
C ARG A 132 -1.58 -34.01 11.31
N GLU A 133 -2.56 -34.07 12.20
CA GLU A 133 -3.15 -35.32 12.70
C GLU A 133 -3.67 -36.18 11.54
N SER A 134 -4.45 -35.59 10.63
CA SER A 134 -4.94 -36.29 9.43
C SER A 134 -3.81 -36.83 8.56
N ASN A 135 -2.75 -36.05 8.34
CA ASN A 135 -1.59 -36.48 7.58
C ASN A 135 -0.80 -37.60 8.28
N VAL A 136 -0.70 -37.55 9.61
CA VAL A 136 -0.07 -38.61 10.40
C VAL A 136 -0.88 -39.90 10.31
N LEU A 137 -2.20 -39.84 10.48
CA LEU A 137 -3.10 -40.98 10.35
C LEU A 137 -3.08 -41.58 8.94
N MET A 138 -3.05 -40.74 7.91
CA MET A 138 -2.92 -41.19 6.52
C MET A 138 -1.60 -41.91 6.29
N LYS A 139 -0.49 -41.37 6.80
CA LYS A 139 0.83 -42.02 6.73
C LYS A 139 0.83 -43.34 7.49
N GLU A 140 0.22 -43.41 8.67
CA GLU A 140 0.11 -44.64 9.44
C GLU A 140 -0.72 -45.69 8.70
N LEU A 141 -1.85 -45.30 8.10
CA LEU A 141 -2.67 -46.18 7.29
C LEU A 141 -1.91 -46.68 6.05
N GLN A 142 -1.19 -45.80 5.36
CA GLN A 142 -0.32 -46.19 4.25
C GLN A 142 0.79 -47.14 4.69
N GLN A 143 1.41 -46.93 5.85
CA GLN A 143 2.40 -47.84 6.41
C GLN A 143 1.80 -49.21 6.73
N ARG A 144 0.63 -49.25 7.39
CA ARG A 144 -0.09 -50.50 7.67
C ARG A 144 -0.48 -51.23 6.40
N LEU A 145 -0.96 -50.53 5.37
CA LEU A 145 -1.27 -51.12 4.06
C LEU A 145 -0.01 -51.55 3.30
N ALA A 146 1.09 -50.82 3.39
CA ALA A 146 2.37 -51.22 2.78
C ALA A 146 2.96 -52.47 3.45
N ILE A 147 2.74 -52.64 4.77
CA ILE A 147 3.12 -53.85 5.51
C ILE A 147 2.13 -55.01 5.23
N ALA A 148 0.84 -54.70 5.07
CA ALA A 148 -0.21 -55.69 4.77
C ALA A 148 -0.33 -56.04 3.28
N ALA A 149 0.33 -55.31 2.39
CA ALA A 149 0.54 -55.69 1.00
C ALA A 149 1.75 -56.63 0.97
N PRO A 150 1.56 -57.97 0.96
CA PRO A 150 2.69 -58.85 0.68
C PRO A 150 3.21 -58.47 -0.71
N ALA A 151 4.52 -58.27 -0.79
CA ALA A 151 5.26 -58.07 -2.02
C ALA A 151 4.80 -59.09 -3.07
N LYS A 152 3.90 -58.68 -3.96
CA LYS A 152 3.49 -59.48 -5.12
C LYS A 152 4.10 -58.85 -6.35
N SER A 153 5.05 -59.62 -6.89
CA SER A 153 5.56 -59.62 -8.25
C SER A 153 6.28 -58.36 -8.77
N SER A 154 7.56 -58.58 -9.02
CA SER A 154 8.45 -57.99 -10.02
C SER A 154 7.80 -57.13 -11.13
N PRO A 155 8.52 -56.08 -11.60
CA PRO A 155 8.09 -55.26 -12.74
C PRO A 155 8.00 -56.13 -13.99
N ALA A 156 6.82 -56.19 -14.60
CA ALA A 156 6.62 -56.82 -15.89
C ALA A 156 7.40 -56.05 -16.96
N GLU A 157 8.34 -56.78 -17.54
CA GLU A 157 9.13 -56.52 -18.73
C GLU A 157 8.25 -55.94 -19.86
N VAL A 158 8.64 -54.77 -20.39
CA VAL A 158 8.03 -54.17 -21.57
C VAL A 158 8.47 -55.03 -22.76
N ILE A 159 7.59 -55.90 -23.23
CA ILE A 159 7.81 -56.70 -24.44
C ILE A 159 7.46 -55.81 -25.64
N ASP A 160 8.48 -55.37 -26.36
CA ASP A 160 8.37 -54.75 -27.69
C ASP A 160 7.69 -55.73 -28.67
N ALA A 161 6.43 -55.48 -29.00
CA ALA A 161 5.71 -56.18 -30.06
C ALA A 161 5.92 -55.44 -31.40
N LYS A 162 6.85 -55.96 -32.20
CA LYS A 162 7.08 -55.61 -33.60
C LYS A 162 5.96 -56.18 -34.46
N GLU A 163 4.98 -55.36 -34.83
CA GLU A 163 4.02 -55.69 -35.91
C GLU A 163 4.58 -55.24 -37.27
N GLN A 164 4.74 -56.21 -38.18
CA GLN A 164 5.04 -56.02 -39.59
C GLN A 164 3.77 -56.23 -40.42
N GLY A 165 3.50 -55.27 -41.31
CA GLY A 165 2.73 -55.41 -42.56
C GLY A 165 1.25 -55.03 -42.46
N SER A 166 0.63 -54.26 -43.36
CA SER A 166 1.05 -53.81 -44.69
C SER A 166 0.11 -52.71 -45.22
N GLY A 167 0.65 -51.79 -46.03
CA GLY A 167 -0.06 -50.99 -47.06
C GLY A 167 -1.02 -49.91 -46.54
N THR A 168 -1.06 -48.69 -47.05
CA THR A 168 -0.68 -48.13 -48.36
C THR A 168 -0.62 -46.60 -48.21
N GLY A 169 0.16 -45.92 -49.05
CA GLY A 169 0.55 -44.49 -48.99
C GLY A 169 -0.57 -43.46 -48.73
N THR A 170 -0.29 -42.20 -48.42
CA THR A 170 0.49 -41.28 -49.27
C THR A 170 0.85 -40.01 -48.46
N SER A 171 1.91 -39.34 -48.92
CA SER A 171 2.60 -38.16 -48.40
C SER A 171 1.78 -36.91 -48.01
N LYS A 172 2.50 -36.00 -47.33
CA LYS A 172 2.33 -34.54 -47.11
C LYS A 172 1.72 -34.19 -45.75
N GLU A 173 2.55 -33.67 -44.83
CA GLU A 173 2.90 -32.24 -44.76
C GLU A 173 1.67 -31.38 -44.48
N SER A 174 1.60 -30.87 -43.24
CA SER A 174 1.32 -29.47 -42.92
C SER A 174 0.70 -29.35 -41.53
N THR A 175 1.33 -28.49 -40.73
CA THR A 175 0.81 -27.88 -39.52
C THR A 175 -0.54 -27.21 -39.78
N PRO A 176 -1.52 -27.29 -38.88
CA PRO A 176 -2.58 -26.30 -38.82
C PRO A 176 -2.38 -25.39 -37.62
N ALA A 177 -2.14 -24.12 -37.94
CA ALA A 177 -2.48 -23.02 -37.05
C ALA A 177 -4.01 -22.88 -36.95
N LYS A 178 -4.43 -22.21 -35.86
CA LYS A 178 -5.57 -21.28 -35.70
C LYS A 178 -6.77 -21.74 -34.85
N GLN A 179 -7.20 -20.75 -34.03
CA GLN A 179 -8.55 -20.53 -33.45
C GLN A 179 -8.88 -21.35 -32.21
N ALA A 180 -9.58 -20.84 -31.19
CA ALA A 180 -10.12 -19.50 -30.89
C ALA A 180 -10.50 -19.47 -29.40
N GLN A 181 -10.52 -18.28 -28.82
CA GLN A 181 -11.15 -17.96 -27.52
C GLN A 181 -12.64 -18.37 -27.52
N PRO A 182 -13.26 -18.65 -26.34
CA PRO A 182 -14.09 -17.58 -25.76
C PRO A 182 -14.18 -17.53 -24.22
N LYS A 183 -14.09 -16.30 -23.70
CA LYS A 183 -15.00 -15.57 -22.78
C LYS A 183 -15.76 -16.34 -21.68
N LYS A 184 -15.64 -15.84 -20.43
CA LYS A 184 -16.70 -15.53 -19.41
C LYS A 184 -16.00 -15.28 -18.06
N GLY A 185 -16.31 -14.33 -17.18
CA GLY A 185 -17.38 -13.33 -17.08
C GLY A 185 -16.82 -12.08 -16.37
N LEU A 186 -17.33 -10.87 -16.67
CA LEU A 186 -18.49 -10.25 -16.00
C LEU A 186 -18.47 -10.38 -14.48
N SER A 187 -18.12 -9.28 -13.80
CA SER A 187 -19.00 -8.66 -12.82
C SER A 187 -18.60 -7.21 -12.58
N ARG A 188 -19.42 -6.32 -13.15
CA ARG A 188 -19.50 -4.89 -12.84
C ARG A 188 -19.98 -4.75 -11.40
N TRP A 189 -19.18 -4.18 -10.52
CA TRP A 189 -19.62 -3.61 -9.26
C TRP A 189 -19.12 -2.17 -9.20
N PHE A 190 -19.89 -1.32 -8.53
CA PHE A 190 -19.73 0.14 -8.35
C PHE A 190 -20.49 1.04 -9.33
N THR A 191 -21.79 1.09 -9.09
CA THR A 191 -22.53 2.35 -8.96
C THR A 191 -22.95 2.50 -7.50
N LEU A 192 -22.49 3.54 -6.79
CA LEU A 192 -23.33 4.38 -5.93
C LEU A 192 -22.56 5.61 -5.41
N ARG A 193 -23.25 6.75 -5.58
CA ARG A 193 -23.12 8.05 -4.90
C ARG A 193 -22.22 9.11 -5.54
#